data_AF-A0A5K1CN12-F1
#
_entry.id   AF-A0A5K1CN12-F1
#
_cell.length_a   1.000
_cell.length_b   1.000
_cell.length_c   1.000
_cell.angle_alpha   90.00
_cell.angle_beta   90.00
_cell.angle_gamma   90.00
#
_symmetry.space_group_name_H-M   'P 1'
#
loop_
_entity.id
_entity.type
_entity.pdbx_description
1 polymer ?
#
loop_
_entity_poly.entity_id
_entity_poly.type
_entity_poly.pdbx_seq_one_letter_code
_entity_poly.pdbx_strand_id
1 'polypeptide(L)' 'AWNHNFFWESMKPGGGGVPTGILLELIERDFGSFDAFVREFKAAATTQFGS' A
#
# COMPACT_ATOMS: atom_id res chain seq x y z
N ALA A 1 6.03 20.35 -0.45
CA ALA A 1 4.77 19.60 -0.49
C ALA A 1 5.02 18.14 -0.89
N TRP A 2 5.82 17.39 -0.12
CA TRP A 2 6.24 16.04 -0.53
C TRP A 2 5.12 15.00 -0.40
N ASN A 3 4.46 14.90 0.77
CA ASN A 3 3.39 13.92 1.02
C ASN A 3 2.28 13.95 -0.04
N HIS A 4 1.83 15.15 -0.41
CA HIS A 4 0.76 15.30 -1.39
C HIS A 4 1.22 14.97 -2.80
N ASN A 5 2.43 15.38 -3.20
CA ASN A 5 2.96 15.03 -4.52
C ASN A 5 3.06 13.51 -4.68
N PHE A 6 3.64 12.84 -3.69
CA PHE A 6 3.78 11.38 -3.70
C PHE A 6 2.42 10.66 -3.72
N PHE A 7 1.44 11.16 -2.97
CA PHE A 7 0.08 10.62 -2.97
C PHE A 7 -0.55 10.67 -4.37
N TRP A 8 -0.45 11.82 -5.05
CA TRP A 8 -1.01 11.96 -6.39
C TRP A 8 -0.25 11.13 -7.44
N GLU A 9 1.06 11.01 -7.33
CA GLU A 9 1.89 10.15 -8.20
C GLU A 9 1.59 8.65 -8.05
N SER A 10 1.03 8.24 -6.90
CA SER A 10 0.67 6.84 -6.61
C SER A 10 -0.67 6.40 -7.20
N MET A 11 -1.42 7.30 -7.87
CA MET A 11 -2.78 7.03 -8.35
C MET A 11 -2.93 7.18 -9.87
N LYS A 12 -3.80 6.36 -10.47
CA LYS A 12 -4.20 6.47 -11.88
C LYS A 12 -5.63 5.97 -12.11
N PRO A 13 -6.34 6.45 -13.15
CA PRO A 13 -7.59 5.85 -13.61
C PRO A 13 -7.38 4.37 -13.98
N GLY A 14 -8.28 3.49 -13.53
CA GLY A 14 -8.15 2.03 -13.75
C GLY A 14 -6.94 1.40 -13.06
N GLY A 15 -6.43 2.00 -11.99
CA GLY A 15 -5.39 1.41 -11.13
C GLY A 15 -5.92 0.29 -10.23
N GLY A 16 -5.09 -0.14 -9.28
CA GLY A 16 -5.38 -1.27 -8.39
C GLY A 16 -4.91 -2.61 -8.95
N GLY A 17 -5.43 -3.70 -8.38
CA GLY A 17 -4.95 -5.06 -8.62
C GLY A 17 -3.79 -5.44 -7.69
N VAL A 18 -3.27 -6.66 -7.87
CA VAL A 18 -2.10 -7.15 -7.15
C VAL A 18 -0.84 -6.60 -7.83
N PRO A 19 0.15 -6.09 -7.08
CA PRO A 19 1.43 -5.67 -7.66
C PRO A 19 2.13 -6.83 -8.34
N THR A 20 3.09 -6.53 -9.21
CA THR A 20 3.85 -7.54 -9.95
C THR A 20 5.36 -7.39 -9.73
N GLY A 21 6.10 -8.46 -10.03
CA GLY A 21 7.56 -8.47 -9.93
C GLY A 21 8.08 -8.28 -8.51
N ILE A 22 9.24 -7.61 -8.39
CA ILE A 22 9.98 -7.46 -7.13
C ILE A 22 9.15 -6.87 -5.99
N LEU A 23 8.18 -5.99 -6.29
CA LEU A 23 7.33 -5.40 -5.26
C LEU A 23 6.44 -6.47 -4.59
N LEU A 24 5.86 -7.39 -5.37
CA LEU A 24 5.07 -8.48 -4.82
C LEU A 24 5.96 -9.43 -4.01
N GLU A 25 7.14 -9.78 -4.53
CA GLU A 25 8.10 -10.64 -3.83
C GLU A 25 8.50 -10.08 -2.46
N LEU A 26 8.77 -8.77 -2.38
CA LEU A 26 9.09 -8.09 -1.12
C LEU A 26 7.90 -8.06 -0.17
N ILE A 27 6.69 -7.82 -0.67
CA ILE A 27 5.47 -7.87 0.14
C ILE A 27 5.25 -9.27 0.71
N GLU A 28 5.36 -10.32 -0.10
CA GLU A 28 5.18 -11.70 0.36
C GLU A 28 6.27 -12.14 1.32
N ARG A 29 7.52 -11.71 1.11
CA ARG A 29 8.64 -11.97 2.05
C ARG A 29 8.39 -11.36 3.42
N ASP A 30 7.95 -10.10 3.47
CA ASP A 30 7.90 -9.32 4.72
C ASP A 30 6.55 -9.43 5.44
N PHE A 31 5.45 -9.61 4.70
CA PHE A 31 4.08 -9.66 5.24
C PHE A 31 3.43 -11.04 5.09
N GLY A 32 4.10 -12.00 4.45
CA GLY A 32 3.61 -13.37 4.23
C GLY A 32 2.63 -13.52 3.06
N SER A 33 1.81 -12.51 2.77
CA SER A 33 0.99 -12.44 1.54
C SER A 33 0.53 -11.01 1.25
N PHE A 34 0.11 -10.75 0.01
CA PHE A 34 -0.50 -9.46 -0.35
C PHE A 34 -1.77 -9.17 0.47
N ASP A 35 -2.60 -10.17 0.73
CA ASP A 35 -3.81 -10.01 1.56
C ASP A 35 -3.49 -9.67 3.01
N ALA A 36 -2.43 -10.29 3.57
CA ALA A 36 -1.95 -9.99 4.92
C ALA A 36 -1.45 -8.53 5.00
N PHE A 37 -0.67 -8.10 4.01
CA PHE A 37 -0.26 -6.69 3.87
C PHE A 37 -1.46 -5.73 3.80
N VAL A 38 -2.45 -6.01 2.94
CA VAL A 38 -3.64 -5.15 2.81
C VAL A 38 -4.40 -5.05 4.13
N ARG A 39 -4.50 -6.15 4.89
CA ARG A 39 -5.14 -6.15 6.21
C ARG A 39 -4.38 -5.28 7.21
N GLU A 40 -3.07 -5.42 7.30
CA GLU A 40 -2.24 -4.64 8.23
C GLU A 40 -2.19 -3.16 7.86
N PHE A 41 -2.04 -2.85 6.57
CA PHE A 41 -2.05 -1.48 6.05
C PHE A 41 -3.38 -0.77 6.35
N LYS A 42 -4.52 -1.46 6.14
CA LYS A 42 -5.83 -0.93 6.51
C LYS A 42 -5.95 -0.68 8.00
N ALA A 43 -5.52 -1.63 8.84
CA ALA A 43 -5.57 -1.48 10.28
C ALA A 43 -4.80 -0.21 10.70
N ALA A 44 -3.54 -0.07 10.29
CA ALA A 44 -2.72 1.10 10.59
C ALA A 44 -3.38 2.42 10.16
N ALA A 45 -3.92 2.48 8.94
CA ALA A 45 -4.61 3.66 8.43
C ALA A 45 -5.86 4.02 9.26
N THR A 46 -6.64 3.02 9.68
CA THR A 46 -7.86 3.24 10.47
C THR A 46 -7.62 3.54 11.94
N THR A 47 -6.51 3.08 12.50
CA THR A 47 -6.17 3.29 13.92
C THR A 47 -5.38 4.56 14.17
N GLN A 48 -4.89 5.23 13.12
CA GLN A 48 -4.20 6.50 13.25
C GLN A 48 -5.17 7.58 13.75
N PHE A 49 -4.94 8.07 14.97
CA PHE A 49 -5.74 9.13 15.56
C PHE A 49 -5.10 10.50 15.32
N GLY A 50 -5.88 11.46 14.81
CA GLY A 50 -5.38 12.77 14.43
C GLY A 50 -4.77 12.80 13.02
N SER A 51 -4.15 13.93 12.68
CA SER A 51 -3.57 14.20 11.36
C SER A 51 -2.26 14.96 11.49
#